data_AF-A0A4R0XM77-F1
#
_entry.id   AF-A0A4R0XM77-F1
#
_cell.length_a   1.000
_cell.length_b   1.000
_cell.length_c   1.000
_cell.angle_alpha   90.00
_cell.angle_beta   90.00
_cell.angle_gamma   90.00
#
_symmetry.space_group_name_H-M   'P 1'
#
loop_
_entity.id
_entity.type
_entity.pdbx_description
1 polymer ?
#
loop_
_entity_poly.entity_id
_entity_poly.type
_entity_poly.pdbx_seq_one_letter_code
_entity_poly.pdbx_strand_id
1 'polypeptide(L)'
;MSNNTILIAILSSAGIIIILILLPYLIKFVQWAFKKNKYNTMGSSSQMRLIHQLYEATQELAATKTGAIITIVNKEKLDHLRTDGIVIDANISSSLLISIFNKKSPLHDGAVVIEGEKIKYAATYYKITQSSINNKYGARHRASMGIAEQSDAITVIVSEETGGVSIAMNSKIRPIKLASFQEEMTALLKNA
;
A
#
# COMPACT_ATOMS: atom_id res chain seq x y z
N MET A 1 21.98 38.00 40.37
CA MET A 1 21.78 36.61 39.89
C MET A 1 23.10 36.15 39.29
N SER A 2 23.64 34.99 39.69
CA SER A 2 24.91 34.51 39.14
C SER A 2 24.72 34.05 37.69
N ASN A 3 25.73 34.21 36.83
CA ASN A 3 25.66 33.76 35.43
C ASN A 3 25.23 32.29 35.30
N ASN A 4 25.53 31.47 36.30
CA ASN A 4 25.14 30.07 36.36
C ASN A 4 23.62 29.88 36.50
N THR A 5 22.92 30.73 37.27
CA THR A 5 21.45 30.66 37.41
C THR A 5 20.72 30.99 36.12
N ILE A 6 21.24 31.95 35.35
CA ILE A 6 20.68 32.31 34.03
C ILE A 6 20.92 31.18 33.03
N LEU A 7 22.12 30.59 33.03
CA LEU A 7 22.44 29.46 32.17
C LEU A 7 21.55 28.24 32.44
N ILE A 8 21.34 27.90 33.72
CA ILE A 8 20.46 26.79 34.11
C ILE A 8 19.01 27.04 33.68
N ALA A 9 18.51 28.28 33.81
CA ALA A 9 17.16 28.64 33.36
C ALA A 9 17.00 28.55 31.83
N ILE A 10 18.02 28.94 31.07
CA ILE A 10 18.03 28.82 29.61
C ILE A 10 18.04 27.34 29.21
N LEU A 11 18.90 26.52 29.81
CA LEU A 11 18.98 25.08 29.51
C LEU A 11 17.70 24.33 29.88
N SER A 12 17.07 24.65 31.01
CA SER A 12 15.81 24.02 31.43
C SER A 12 14.64 24.39 30.53
N SER A 13 14.51 25.68 30.15
CA SER A 13 13.49 26.13 29.20
C SER A 13 13.66 25.51 27.81
N ALA A 14 14.89 25.38 27.30
CA ALA A 14 15.17 24.70 26.05
C ALA A 14 14.78 23.21 26.11
N GLY A 15 15.04 22.53 27.22
CA GLY A 15 14.63 21.14 27.43
C GLY A 15 13.10 20.96 27.38
N ILE A 16 12.36 21.88 28.00
CA ILE A 16 10.88 21.88 27.96
C ILE A 16 10.38 22.07 26.53
N ILE A 17 10.97 23.00 25.77
CA ILE A 17 10.59 23.24 24.37
C ILE A 17 10.84 21.99 23.51
N ILE A 18 11.99 21.33 23.68
CA ILE A 18 12.31 20.09 22.96
C ILE A 18 11.28 19.01 23.29
N ILE A 19 10.94 18.84 24.57
CA ILE A 19 9.92 17.86 24.99
C ILE A 19 8.56 18.19 24.37
N LEU A 20 8.14 19.46 24.40
CA LEU A 20 6.86 19.89 23.80
C LEU A 20 6.80 19.63 22.29
N ILE A 21 7.92 19.81 21.58
CA ILE A 21 8.02 19.51 20.14
C ILE A 21 7.98 17.99 19.90
N LEU A 22 8.66 17.19 20.73
CA LEU A 22 8.86 15.75 20.50
C LEU A 22 7.69 14.88 20.98
N LEU A 23 7.00 15.28 22.04
CA LEU A 23 5.86 14.58 22.63
C LEU A 23 4.75 14.23 21.61
N PRO A 24 4.27 15.14 20.72
CA PRO A 24 3.24 14.79 19.74
C PRO A 24 3.70 13.73 18.74
N TYR A 25 4.98 13.72 18.35
CA TYR A 25 5.53 12.68 17.48
C TYR A 25 5.57 11.33 18.19
N LEU A 26 5.94 11.31 19.48
CA LEU A 26 5.93 10.08 20.28
C LEU A 26 4.51 9.51 20.44
N ILE A 27 3.52 10.38 20.71
CA ILE A 27 2.11 9.95 20.83
C ILE A 27 1.63 9.33 19.51
N LYS A 28 1.91 9.97 18.36
CA LYS A 28 1.55 9.43 17.05
C LYS A 28 2.23 8.09 16.79
N PHE A 29 3.51 7.96 17.14
CA PHE A 29 4.27 6.72 17.00
C PHE A 29 3.64 5.58 17.83
N VAL A 30 3.30 5.85 19.09
CA VAL A 30 2.62 4.87 19.97
C VAL A 30 1.26 4.49 19.38
N GLN A 31 0.45 5.46 18.98
CA GLN A 31 -0.85 5.20 18.36
C GLN A 31 -0.74 4.34 17.10
N TRP A 32 0.25 4.61 16.25
CA TRP A 32 0.54 3.81 15.06
C TRP A 32 0.97 2.39 15.42
N ALA A 33 1.84 2.23 16.41
CA ALA A 33 2.34 0.92 16.86
C ALA A 33 1.21 0.02 17.40
N PHE A 34 0.23 0.60 18.10
CA PHE A 34 -0.94 -0.13 18.61
C PHE A 34 -2.09 -0.26 17.59
N LYS A 35 -2.00 0.41 16.43
CA LYS A 35 -3.03 0.33 15.40
C LYS A 35 -3.04 -1.05 14.75
N LYS A 36 -4.15 -1.77 14.89
CA LYS A 36 -4.36 -3.04 14.18
C LYS A 36 -4.46 -2.78 12.69
N ASN A 37 -3.90 -3.69 11.89
CA ASN A 37 -4.07 -3.67 10.45
C ASN A 37 -5.56 -3.86 10.07
N LYS A 38 -5.98 -3.28 8.94
CA LYS A 38 -7.37 -3.40 8.45
C LYS A 38 -7.77 -4.86 8.22
N TYR A 39 -6.85 -5.68 7.73
CA TYR A 39 -7.10 -7.09 7.47
C TYR A 39 -7.54 -7.87 8.72
N ASN A 40 -6.84 -7.73 9.85
CA ASN A 40 -7.15 -8.43 11.11
C ASN A 40 -8.42 -7.91 11.79
N THR A 41 -8.94 -6.76 11.37
CA THR A 41 -10.25 -6.26 11.83
C THR A 41 -11.43 -6.82 11.02
N MET A 42 -11.17 -7.40 9.84
CA MET A 42 -12.21 -8.02 9.00
C MET A 42 -12.63 -9.37 9.57
N GLY A 43 -13.88 -9.78 9.27
CA GLY A 43 -14.33 -11.13 9.53
C GLY A 43 -13.55 -12.17 8.71
N SER A 44 -13.42 -13.39 9.23
CA SER A 44 -12.68 -14.48 8.57
C SER A 44 -13.19 -14.79 7.15
N SER A 45 -14.50 -14.72 6.93
CA SER A 45 -15.12 -14.89 5.61
C SER A 45 -14.70 -13.80 4.63
N SER A 46 -14.66 -12.55 5.08
CA SER A 46 -14.24 -11.41 4.27
C SER A 46 -12.75 -11.43 3.96
N GLN A 47 -11.91 -11.84 4.91
CA GLN A 47 -10.49 -12.10 4.69
C GLN A 47 -10.27 -13.14 3.58
N MET A 48 -10.94 -14.29 3.70
CA MET A 48 -10.87 -15.36 2.70
C MET A 48 -11.36 -14.88 1.33
N ARG A 49 -12.47 -14.13 1.30
CA ARG A 49 -13.01 -13.53 0.07
C ARG A 49 -12.01 -12.59 -0.60
N LEU A 50 -11.38 -11.68 0.15
CA LEU A 50 -10.36 -10.77 -0.39
C LEU A 50 -9.23 -11.56 -1.07
N ILE A 51 -8.64 -12.54 -0.38
CA ILE A 51 -7.53 -13.34 -0.91
C ILE A 51 -7.97 -14.13 -2.16
N HIS A 52 -9.14 -14.76 -2.11
CA HIS A 52 -9.65 -15.55 -3.22
C HIS A 52 -9.92 -14.70 -4.47
N GLN A 53 -10.62 -13.58 -4.32
CA GLN A 53 -10.95 -12.70 -5.43
C GLN A 53 -9.70 -12.03 -6.03
N LEU A 54 -8.70 -11.70 -5.21
CA LEU A 54 -7.39 -11.24 -5.69
C LEU A 54 -6.66 -12.34 -6.47
N TYR A 55 -6.67 -13.58 -5.98
CA TYR A 55 -6.01 -14.70 -6.65
C TYR A 55 -6.62 -14.95 -8.03
N GLU A 56 -7.95 -15.08 -8.13
CA GLU A 56 -8.64 -15.30 -9.40
C GLU A 56 -8.37 -14.18 -10.40
N ALA A 57 -8.47 -12.91 -9.97
CA ALA A 57 -8.17 -11.77 -10.84
C ALA A 57 -6.71 -11.78 -11.30
N THR A 58 -5.77 -12.00 -10.38
CA THR A 58 -4.34 -12.00 -10.69
C THR A 58 -3.98 -13.14 -11.64
N GLN A 59 -4.58 -14.33 -11.46
CA GLN A 59 -4.38 -15.47 -12.34
C GLN A 59 -4.82 -15.15 -13.78
N GLU A 60 -6.02 -14.60 -13.96
CA GLU A 60 -6.55 -14.25 -15.29
C GLU A 60 -5.73 -13.13 -15.95
N LEU A 61 -5.41 -12.08 -15.18
CA LEU A 61 -4.60 -10.96 -15.67
C LEU A 61 -3.18 -11.41 -16.04
N ALA A 62 -2.59 -12.33 -15.28
CA ALA A 62 -1.28 -12.91 -15.61
C ALA A 62 -1.33 -13.78 -16.86
N ALA A 63 -2.34 -14.65 -16.99
CA ALA A 63 -2.53 -15.53 -18.14
C ALA A 63 -2.72 -14.74 -19.45
N THR A 64 -3.44 -13.62 -19.39
CA THR A 64 -3.68 -12.72 -20.52
C THR A 64 -2.60 -11.67 -20.71
N LYS A 65 -1.57 -11.63 -19.85
CA LYS A 65 -0.54 -10.58 -19.79
C LYS A 65 -1.14 -9.17 -19.78
N THR A 66 -2.19 -9.01 -19.00
CA THR A 66 -2.85 -7.73 -18.75
C THR A 66 -2.19 -7.07 -17.55
N GLY A 67 -1.60 -5.89 -17.75
CA GLY A 67 -0.91 -5.15 -16.70
C GLY A 67 -1.84 -4.69 -15.60
N ALA A 68 -1.47 -4.93 -14.34
CA ALA A 68 -2.28 -4.56 -13.19
C ALA A 68 -1.43 -4.06 -12.03
N ILE A 69 -2.03 -3.18 -11.23
CA ILE A 69 -1.47 -2.64 -9.98
C ILE A 69 -2.61 -2.51 -8.96
N ILE A 70 -2.63 -3.41 -7.99
CA ILE A 70 -3.70 -3.53 -6.99
C ILE A 70 -3.09 -3.30 -5.61
N THR A 71 -3.44 -2.19 -4.97
CA THR A 71 -2.92 -1.80 -3.65
C THR A 71 -3.95 -2.06 -2.58
N ILE A 72 -3.58 -2.81 -1.56
CA ILE A 72 -4.39 -3.10 -0.38
C ILE A 72 -3.92 -2.19 0.76
N VAL A 73 -4.83 -1.33 1.22
CA VAL A 73 -4.58 -0.40 2.33
C VAL A 73 -4.41 -1.18 3.63
N ASN A 74 -3.37 -0.84 4.39
CA ASN A 74 -3.07 -1.43 5.68
C ASN A 74 -3.50 -0.49 6.83
N LYS A 75 -2.59 0.02 7.67
CA LYS A 75 -2.94 0.83 8.84
C LYS A 75 -3.22 2.27 8.41
N GLU A 76 -2.44 2.82 7.48
CA GLU A 76 -2.58 4.21 7.05
C GLU A 76 -3.37 4.34 5.76
N LYS A 77 -4.19 5.40 5.65
CA LYS A 77 -4.92 5.70 4.43
C LYS A 77 -3.97 6.28 3.38
N LEU A 78 -4.28 6.04 2.11
CA LEU A 78 -3.42 6.46 0.99
C LEU A 78 -3.88 7.76 0.34
N ASP A 79 -4.87 8.47 0.89
CA ASP A 79 -5.51 9.64 0.26
C ASP A 79 -4.52 10.75 -0.14
N HIS A 80 -3.43 10.94 0.62
CA HIS A 80 -2.40 11.93 0.31
C HIS A 80 -1.24 11.41 -0.58
N LEU A 81 -1.22 10.10 -0.84
CA LEU A 81 -0.15 9.43 -1.60
C LEU A 81 -0.59 9.04 -3.02
N ARG A 82 -1.83 9.38 -3.38
CA ARG A 82 -2.46 9.02 -4.65
C ARG A 82 -3.15 10.25 -5.27
N THR A 83 -3.46 10.19 -6.55
CA THR A 83 -4.36 11.15 -7.20
C THR A 83 -5.83 10.83 -6.91
N ASP A 84 -6.76 11.72 -7.27
CA ASP A 84 -8.19 11.50 -6.97
C ASP A 84 -8.74 10.22 -7.61
N GLY A 85 -8.40 9.96 -8.88
CA GLY A 85 -8.86 8.81 -9.64
C GLY A 85 -10.39 8.78 -9.77
N ILE A 86 -10.95 7.56 -9.86
CA ILE A 86 -12.40 7.34 -9.88
C ILE A 86 -12.83 6.61 -8.61
N VAL A 87 -13.81 7.16 -7.90
CA VAL A 87 -14.43 6.49 -6.75
C VAL A 87 -15.31 5.34 -7.25
N ILE A 88 -15.03 4.13 -6.79
CA ILE A 88 -15.77 2.92 -7.17
C ILE A 88 -16.70 2.46 -6.04
N ASP A 89 -16.18 2.43 -4.81
CA ASP A 89 -16.88 2.00 -3.59
C ASP A 89 -17.65 0.65 -3.69
N ALA A 90 -17.13 -0.27 -4.50
CA ALA A 90 -17.79 -1.53 -4.82
C ALA A 90 -17.28 -2.68 -3.94
N ASN A 91 -18.09 -3.74 -3.82
CA ASN A 91 -17.63 -5.00 -3.24
C ASN A 91 -16.52 -5.60 -4.11
N ILE A 92 -15.54 -6.23 -3.46
CA ILE A 92 -14.44 -6.89 -4.16
C ILE A 92 -14.99 -8.09 -4.93
N SER A 93 -14.74 -8.11 -6.25
CA SER A 93 -14.93 -9.29 -7.10
C SER A 93 -13.83 -9.38 -8.15
N SER A 94 -13.45 -10.60 -8.50
CA SER A 94 -12.43 -10.89 -9.51
C SER A 94 -12.85 -10.34 -10.87
N SER A 95 -14.11 -10.52 -11.26
CA SER A 95 -14.68 -9.98 -12.49
C SER A 95 -14.58 -8.45 -12.58
N LEU A 96 -14.80 -7.73 -11.48
CA LEU A 96 -14.66 -6.27 -11.48
C LEU A 96 -13.19 -5.85 -11.63
N LEU A 97 -12.27 -6.52 -10.93
CA LEU A 97 -10.83 -6.25 -11.09
C LEU A 97 -10.36 -6.50 -12.53
N ILE A 98 -10.76 -7.63 -13.11
CA ILE A 98 -10.46 -7.98 -14.52
C ILE A 98 -11.05 -6.93 -15.47
N SER A 99 -12.29 -6.48 -15.23
CA SER A 99 -12.95 -5.46 -16.04
C SER A 99 -12.24 -4.11 -15.96
N ILE A 100 -11.80 -3.70 -14.76
CA ILE A 100 -11.07 -2.45 -14.57
C ILE A 100 -9.78 -2.46 -15.39
N PHE A 101 -8.96 -3.51 -15.29
CA PHE A 101 -7.67 -3.58 -16.00
C PHE A 101 -7.76 -3.98 -17.48
N ASN A 102 -8.96 -4.24 -18.01
CA ASN A 102 -9.12 -4.50 -19.43
C ASN A 102 -8.61 -3.32 -20.25
N LYS A 103 -7.69 -3.55 -21.21
CA LYS A 103 -7.06 -2.48 -22.02
C LYS A 103 -8.03 -1.57 -22.79
N LYS A 104 -9.29 -2.00 -23.00
CA LYS A 104 -10.34 -1.19 -23.63
C LYS A 104 -11.14 -0.35 -22.64
N SER A 105 -11.03 -0.63 -21.34
CA SER A 105 -11.72 0.09 -20.28
C SER A 105 -11.04 1.44 -20.04
N PRO A 106 -11.79 2.54 -19.86
CA PRO A 106 -11.18 3.82 -19.47
C PRO A 106 -10.54 3.79 -18.07
N LEU A 107 -10.79 2.75 -17.27
CA LEU A 107 -10.30 2.62 -15.89
C LEU A 107 -8.96 1.87 -15.76
N HIS A 108 -8.44 1.33 -16.86
CA HIS A 108 -7.30 0.40 -16.82
C HIS A 108 -5.94 1.03 -16.53
N ASP A 109 -5.84 2.34 -16.73
CA ASP A 109 -4.63 3.09 -16.47
C ASP A 109 -4.59 3.57 -15.02
N GLY A 110 -3.54 3.19 -14.31
CA GLY A 110 -3.37 3.49 -12.89
C GLY A 110 -3.70 2.29 -11.99
N ALA A 111 -3.76 2.56 -10.69
CA ALA A 111 -3.93 1.58 -9.64
C ALA A 111 -5.40 1.43 -9.22
N VAL A 112 -5.69 0.23 -8.73
CA VAL A 112 -6.87 -0.05 -7.93
C VAL A 112 -6.47 -0.01 -6.46
N VAL A 113 -7.26 0.68 -5.63
CA VAL A 113 -7.07 0.76 -4.18
C VAL A 113 -8.19 0.00 -3.49
N ILE A 114 -7.82 -1.00 -2.70
CA ILE A 114 -8.72 -1.78 -1.86
C ILE A 114 -8.56 -1.32 -0.42
N GLU A 115 -9.65 -0.89 0.20
CA GLU A 115 -9.69 -0.49 1.61
C GLU A 115 -10.70 -1.36 2.37
N GLY A 116 -10.20 -2.25 3.22
CA GLY A 116 -11.04 -3.23 3.92
C GLY A 116 -11.69 -4.20 2.94
N GLU A 117 -13.03 -4.20 2.89
CA GLU A 117 -13.81 -5.13 2.04
C GLU A 117 -14.25 -4.53 0.69
N LYS A 118 -13.73 -3.34 0.35
CA LYS A 118 -14.20 -2.55 -0.79
C LYS A 118 -13.07 -2.18 -1.73
N ILE A 119 -13.35 -2.22 -3.03
CA ILE A 119 -12.57 -1.51 -4.04
C ILE A 119 -12.97 -0.04 -3.93
N LYS A 120 -12.11 0.78 -3.35
CA LYS A 120 -12.43 2.18 -3.04
C LYS A 120 -12.22 3.08 -4.25
N TYR A 121 -11.08 2.92 -4.92
CA TYR A 121 -10.68 3.74 -6.06
C TYR A 121 -10.13 2.88 -7.20
N ALA A 122 -10.31 3.36 -8.42
CA ALA A 122 -9.63 2.87 -9.62
C ALA A 122 -9.03 4.06 -10.38
N ALA A 123 -8.21 3.78 -11.38
CA ALA A 123 -7.55 4.81 -12.21
C ALA A 123 -6.83 5.90 -11.41
N THR A 124 -6.23 5.53 -10.27
CA THR A 124 -5.47 6.45 -9.42
C THR A 124 -3.97 6.23 -9.61
N TYR A 125 -3.17 7.28 -9.56
CA TYR A 125 -1.73 7.20 -9.79
C TYR A 125 -0.95 7.48 -8.51
N TYR A 126 0.22 6.86 -8.39
CA TYR A 126 1.19 7.12 -7.34
C TYR A 126 2.38 7.89 -7.89
N LYS A 127 3.09 8.60 -7.01
CA LYS A 127 4.44 9.07 -7.33
C LYS A 127 5.32 7.84 -7.55
N ILE A 128 6.05 7.82 -8.67
CA ILE A 128 7.03 6.77 -8.94
C ILE A 128 8.24 6.89 -8.00
N THR A 129 8.86 5.77 -7.67
CA THR A 129 10.13 5.77 -6.93
C THR A 129 11.21 6.53 -7.69
N GLN A 130 12.06 7.25 -6.94
CA GLN A 130 13.32 7.83 -7.46
C GLN A 130 14.51 6.88 -7.26
N SER A 131 14.32 5.80 -6.50
CA SER A 131 15.34 4.80 -6.24
C SER A 131 15.67 4.02 -7.52
N SER A 132 16.94 3.65 -7.66
CA SER A 132 17.39 2.80 -8.75
C SER A 132 16.75 1.41 -8.65
N ILE A 133 15.83 1.09 -9.55
CA ILE A 133 15.25 -0.25 -9.69
C ILE A 133 15.77 -0.93 -10.96
N ASN A 134 15.69 -2.26 -11.01
CA ASN A 134 16.11 -3.04 -12.17
C ASN A 134 15.42 -2.55 -13.46
N ASN A 135 16.18 -2.37 -14.53
CA ASN A 135 15.71 -1.84 -15.81
C ASN A 135 14.57 -2.65 -16.45
N LYS A 136 14.42 -3.93 -16.08
CA LYS A 136 13.29 -4.78 -16.52
C LYS A 136 11.93 -4.34 -15.97
N TYR A 137 11.90 -3.45 -14.99
CA TYR A 137 10.67 -3.01 -14.33
C TYR A 137 10.10 -1.77 -15.01
N GLY A 138 8.89 -1.91 -15.56
CA GLY A 138 8.13 -0.81 -16.18
C GLY A 138 7.50 0.17 -15.19
N ALA A 139 6.66 1.08 -15.70
CA ALA A 139 6.06 2.17 -14.93
C ALA A 139 5.20 1.68 -13.73
N ARG A 140 4.40 0.62 -13.89
CA ARG A 140 3.58 0.04 -12.80
C ARG A 140 4.43 -0.44 -11.63
N HIS A 141 5.58 -1.05 -11.90
CA HIS A 141 6.51 -1.47 -10.86
C HIS A 141 7.12 -0.26 -10.14
N ARG A 142 7.53 0.79 -10.87
CA ARG A 142 8.05 2.03 -10.26
C ARG A 142 7.02 2.73 -9.39
N ALA A 143 5.76 2.79 -9.83
CA ALA A 143 4.66 3.33 -9.04
C ALA A 143 4.41 2.49 -7.77
N SER A 144 4.46 1.17 -7.90
CA SER A 144 4.30 0.24 -6.76
C SER A 144 5.45 0.35 -5.76
N MET A 145 6.67 0.59 -6.22
CA MET A 145 7.79 0.89 -5.32
C MET A 145 7.59 2.22 -4.61
N GLY A 146 7.17 3.27 -5.34
CA GLY A 146 6.98 4.60 -4.76
C GLY A 146 5.91 4.64 -3.67
N ILE A 147 4.84 3.86 -3.81
CA ILE A 147 3.83 3.72 -2.74
C ILE A 147 4.35 2.84 -1.58
N ALA A 148 5.14 1.81 -1.86
CA ALA A 148 5.74 0.94 -0.84
C ALA A 148 6.86 1.63 -0.03
N GLU A 149 7.45 2.71 -0.54
CA GLU A 149 8.42 3.56 0.17
C GLU A 149 7.77 4.53 1.16
N GLN A 150 6.51 4.88 0.93
CA GLN A 150 5.80 5.93 1.68
C GLN A 150 4.65 5.39 2.53
N SER A 151 4.36 4.09 2.46
CA SER A 151 3.25 3.48 3.19
C SER A 151 3.52 2.03 3.56
N ASP A 152 2.70 1.52 4.48
CA ASP A 152 2.64 0.11 4.89
C ASP A 152 1.70 -0.72 4.00
N ALA A 153 1.23 -0.17 2.88
CA ALA A 153 0.33 -0.84 1.97
C ALA A 153 1.03 -1.96 1.18
N ILE A 154 0.27 -3.01 0.88
CA ILE A 154 0.74 -4.13 0.06
C ILE A 154 0.21 -3.92 -1.36
N THR A 155 1.10 -3.91 -2.35
CA THR A 155 0.71 -3.76 -3.75
C THR A 155 1.04 -5.01 -4.54
N VAL A 156 0.05 -5.58 -5.21
CA VAL A 156 0.18 -6.69 -6.17
C VAL A 156 0.34 -6.10 -7.57
N ILE A 157 1.34 -6.57 -8.30
CA ILE A 157 1.66 -6.12 -9.67
C ILE A 157 1.60 -7.32 -10.61
N VAL A 158 0.94 -7.13 -11.75
CA VAL A 158 1.02 -8.05 -12.89
C VAL A 158 1.72 -7.34 -14.05
N SER A 159 2.77 -7.96 -14.58
CA SER A 159 3.51 -7.44 -15.73
C SER A 159 2.72 -7.62 -17.03
N GLU A 160 2.55 -6.53 -17.79
CA GLU A 160 1.93 -6.60 -19.13
C GLU A 160 2.84 -7.22 -20.20
N GLU A 161 4.15 -7.28 -19.94
CA GLU A 161 5.13 -7.83 -20.87
C GLU A 161 5.24 -9.35 -20.69
N THR A 162 5.28 -9.81 -19.43
CA THR A 162 5.62 -11.19 -19.09
C THR A 162 4.48 -11.97 -18.44
N GLY A 163 3.45 -11.30 -17.91
CA GLY A 163 2.44 -11.93 -17.03
C GLY A 163 2.98 -12.25 -15.63
N GLY A 164 4.24 -11.92 -15.33
CA GLY A 164 4.85 -12.18 -14.03
C GLY A 164 4.17 -11.39 -12.92
N VAL A 165 3.95 -12.06 -11.78
CA VAL A 165 3.33 -11.46 -10.59
C VAL A 165 4.42 -11.05 -9.60
N SER A 166 4.31 -9.84 -9.06
CA SER A 166 5.19 -9.33 -8.03
C SER A 166 4.40 -8.68 -6.90
N ILE A 167 5.02 -8.56 -5.73
CA ILE A 167 4.49 -7.81 -4.59
C ILE A 167 5.46 -6.70 -4.23
N ALA A 168 4.94 -5.49 -4.01
CA ALA A 168 5.65 -4.36 -3.44
C ALA A 168 5.17 -4.06 -2.02
N MET A 169 6.09 -3.99 -1.07
CA MET A 169 5.85 -3.61 0.33
C MET A 169 7.20 -3.27 0.98
N ASN A 170 7.23 -2.34 1.95
CA ASN A 170 8.42 -1.99 2.74
C ASN A 170 9.64 -1.67 1.86
N SER A 171 9.45 -0.78 0.87
CA SER A 171 10.48 -0.37 -0.10
C SER A 171 11.14 -1.51 -0.88
N LYS A 172 10.46 -2.65 -1.03
CA LYS A 172 10.96 -3.81 -1.78
C LYS A 172 9.93 -4.33 -2.75
N ILE A 173 10.40 -4.78 -3.91
CA ILE A 173 9.61 -5.53 -4.89
C ILE A 173 10.17 -6.94 -4.97
N ARG A 174 9.30 -7.94 -4.83
CA ARG A 174 9.65 -9.36 -4.93
C ARG A 174 8.73 -10.08 -5.92
N PRO A 175 9.25 -10.80 -6.91
CA PRO A 175 8.44 -11.67 -7.75
C PRO A 175 7.93 -12.87 -6.93
N ILE A 176 6.74 -13.36 -7.26
CA ILE A 176 6.10 -14.49 -6.59
C ILE A 176 5.54 -15.49 -7.59
N LYS A 177 5.32 -16.73 -7.17
CA LYS A 177 4.66 -17.74 -8.01
C LYS A 177 3.16 -17.69 -7.76
N LEU A 178 2.36 -17.85 -8.82
CA LEU A 178 0.89 -17.92 -8.68
C LEU A 178 0.45 -19.04 -7.74
N ALA A 179 1.14 -20.20 -7.76
CA ALA A 179 0.83 -21.32 -6.89
C ALA A 179 0.98 -20.99 -5.37
N SER A 180 1.87 -20.06 -5.01
CA SER A 180 2.07 -19.63 -3.62
C SER A 180 1.31 -18.34 -3.27
N PHE A 181 0.55 -17.76 -4.21
CA PHE A 181 -0.06 -16.45 -4.06
C PHE A 181 -0.94 -16.33 -2.80
N GLN A 182 -1.86 -17.27 -2.59
CA GLN A 182 -2.78 -17.21 -1.47
C GLN A 182 -2.07 -17.32 -0.11
N GLU A 183 -1.10 -18.22 -0.01
CA GLU A 183 -0.28 -18.41 1.19
C GLU A 183 0.51 -17.14 1.50
N GLU A 184 1.22 -16.60 0.50
CA GLU A 184 2.03 -15.41 0.65
C GLU A 184 1.19 -14.18 1.00
N MET A 185 0.06 -13.96 0.32
CA MET A 185 -0.82 -12.84 0.62
C MET A 185 -1.43 -12.94 2.02
N THR A 186 -1.80 -14.15 2.44
CA THR A 186 -2.29 -14.39 3.80
C THR A 186 -1.22 -14.08 4.84
N ALA A 187 0.02 -14.55 4.62
CA ALA A 187 1.13 -14.30 5.52
C ALA A 187 1.47 -12.81 5.60
N LEU A 188 1.49 -12.10 4.46
CA LEU A 188 1.75 -10.68 4.43
C LEU A 188 0.65 -9.88 5.15
N LEU A 189 -0.62 -10.11 4.80
CA LEU A 189 -1.73 -9.31 5.35
C LEU A 189 -1.99 -9.57 6.84
N LYS A 190 -1.68 -10.75 7.36
CA LYS A 190 -1.77 -11.03 8.81
C LYS A 190 -0.67 -10.34 9.60
N ASN A 191 0.54 -10.26 9.04
CA ASN A 191 1.75 -9.79 9.73
C ASN A 191 2.11 -8.32 9.43
N ALA A 192 1.33 -7.63 8.61
CA ALA A 192 1.53 -6.22 8.27
C ALA A 192 1.00 -5.24 9.33
#